data_AF-A0A3D0DQ45-F1
#
_entry.id   AF-A0A3D0DQ45-F1
#
_cell.length_a   1.000
_cell.length_b   1.000
_cell.length_c   1.000
_cell.angle_alpha   90.00
_cell.angle_beta   90.00
_cell.angle_gamma   90.00
#
_symmetry.space_group_name_H-M   'P 1'
#
loop_
_entity.id
_entity.type
_entity.pdbx_description
1 polymer ?
#
loop_
_entity_poly.entity_id
_entity_poly.type
_entity_poly.pdbx_seq_one_letter_code
_entity_poly.pdbx_strand_id
1 'polypeptide(L)'
;MFDPLTLLNGLFLVGIAASDITLYADTDYIQADLNNRDSVTIVSMHREWWRDDSKCKFTGVMVPFVRDWPETTQLGEFEHINPPEPNKTAGQAFLINRKSCPGKPDEAIFRVADKWRNNGKLLEKHHFAANDLSGMREEHRPKWLPQVLARIERVAQQDERARAFLDFSAAASAAKVAEASAGEARPGEKLSK
;
A
#
# COMPACT_ATOMS: atom_id res chain seq x y z
N MET A 1 1.64 20.89 1.86
CA MET A 1 2.44 20.01 1.00
C MET A 1 2.90 18.89 1.90
N PHE A 2 2.37 17.68 1.74
CA PHE A 2 2.79 16.57 2.58
C PHE A 2 4.13 16.09 2.01
N ASP A 3 5.16 15.99 2.83
CA ASP A 3 6.42 15.46 2.33
C ASP A 3 6.24 13.94 2.09
N PRO A 4 6.50 13.39 0.88
CA PRO A 4 6.35 11.98 0.58
C PRO A 4 7.14 11.08 1.55
N LEU A 5 8.29 11.55 2.05
CA LEU A 5 9.08 10.88 3.07
C LEU A 5 8.38 10.89 4.42
N THR A 6 7.70 11.99 4.78
CA THR A 6 6.88 12.08 6.00
C THR A 6 5.65 11.17 5.94
N LEU A 7 5.00 11.03 4.77
CA LEU A 7 3.88 10.11 4.58
C LEU A 7 4.35 8.64 4.59
N LEU A 8 5.48 8.33 3.94
CA LEU A 8 6.14 7.03 4.03
C LEU A 8 6.45 6.68 5.49
N ASN A 9 7.15 7.57 6.19
CA ASN A 9 7.52 7.38 7.59
C ASN A 9 6.30 7.21 8.50
N GLY A 10 5.21 7.97 8.26
CA GLY A 10 3.93 7.80 8.97
C GLY A 10 3.25 6.47 8.67
N LEU A 11 3.15 6.08 7.39
CA LEU A 11 2.58 4.80 6.95
C LEU A 11 3.33 3.59 7.52
N PHE A 12 4.65 3.68 7.69
CA PHE A 12 5.44 2.62 8.33
C PHE A 12 5.18 2.47 9.83
N LEU A 13 4.60 3.48 10.49
CA LEU A 13 4.22 3.43 11.91
C LEU A 13 2.80 2.85 12.13
N VAL A 14 2.01 2.69 11.06
CA VAL A 14 0.66 2.15 11.12
C VAL A 14 0.69 0.62 11.14
N GLY A 15 0.50 0.06 12.33
CA GLY A 15 -0.27 -1.17 12.56
C GLY A 15 0.29 -2.48 12.01
N ILE A 16 0.97 -3.20 12.90
CA ILE A 16 1.62 -4.50 12.74
C ILE A 16 0.60 -5.62 12.57
N ALA A 17 0.28 -5.99 11.34
CA ALA A 17 -0.27 -7.33 11.07
C ALA A 17 0.86 -8.26 10.58
N ALA A 18 1.98 -8.35 11.32
CA ALA A 18 3.26 -8.95 10.91
C ALA A 18 3.12 -10.27 10.12
N SER A 19 2.93 -10.14 8.81
CA SER A 19 2.80 -11.22 7.83
C SER A 19 2.23 -10.65 6.55
N ASP A 20 2.66 -11.23 5.44
CA ASP A 20 2.00 -11.05 4.16
C ASP A 20 0.62 -11.72 4.20
N ILE A 21 -0.35 -11.11 3.54
CA ILE A 21 -1.73 -11.62 3.50
C ILE A 21 -2.17 -11.86 2.07
N THR A 22 -2.81 -12.99 1.80
CA THR A 22 -3.48 -13.20 0.51
C THR A 22 -4.81 -12.48 0.52
N LEU A 23 -5.04 -11.64 -0.49
CA LEU A 23 -6.28 -10.88 -0.67
C LEU A 23 -6.93 -11.23 -1.99
N TYR A 24 -8.25 -11.42 -1.97
CA TYR A 24 -9.10 -11.74 -3.12
C TYR A 24 -9.94 -10.52 -3.48
N ALA A 25 -9.95 -10.15 -4.76
CA ALA A 25 -10.76 -9.04 -5.25
C ALA A 25 -12.25 -9.31 -5.07
N ASP A 26 -12.99 -8.33 -4.55
CA ASP A 26 -14.43 -8.43 -4.37
C ASP A 26 -15.24 -8.25 -5.65
N THR A 27 -14.65 -7.61 -6.66
CA THR A 27 -15.27 -7.32 -7.96
C THR A 27 -14.19 -7.08 -9.02
N ASP A 28 -14.61 -6.78 -10.24
CA ASP A 28 -13.73 -6.40 -11.34
C ASP A 28 -13.27 -4.95 -11.17
N TYR A 29 -11.96 -4.75 -11.12
CA TYR A 29 -11.32 -3.44 -11.19
C TYR A 29 -10.64 -3.29 -12.54
N ILE A 30 -11.21 -2.44 -13.39
CA ILE A 30 -10.74 -2.21 -14.76
C ILE A 30 -10.44 -0.71 -14.91
N GLN A 31 -9.18 -0.38 -15.18
CA GLN A 31 -8.80 0.96 -15.62
C GLN A 31 -9.31 1.19 -17.04
N ALA A 32 -10.12 2.24 -17.19
CA ALA A 32 -10.70 2.61 -18.48
C ALA A 32 -9.64 3.08 -19.49
N ASP A 33 -8.60 3.76 -19.02
CA ASP A 33 -7.49 4.25 -19.84
C ASP A 33 -6.15 3.82 -19.24
N LEU A 34 -5.45 2.92 -19.94
CA LEU A 34 -4.14 2.39 -19.54
C LEU A 34 -3.00 3.40 -19.71
N ASN A 35 -3.23 4.45 -20.50
CA ASN A 35 -2.31 5.57 -20.65
C ASN A 35 -2.51 6.63 -19.56
N ASN A 36 -3.67 6.62 -18.88
CA ASN A 36 -3.91 7.50 -17.74
C ASN A 36 -3.17 7.01 -16.50
N ARG A 37 -1.93 7.45 -16.39
CA ARG A 37 -1.04 7.18 -15.26
C ARG A 37 -1.54 7.80 -13.95
N ASP A 38 -2.34 8.85 -14.03
CA ASP A 38 -2.88 9.58 -12.87
C ASP A 38 -4.22 9.03 -12.40
N SER A 39 -4.56 7.80 -12.82
CA SER A 39 -5.73 7.09 -12.31
C SER A 39 -5.45 6.48 -10.93
N VAL A 40 -6.41 6.67 -10.02
CA VAL A 40 -6.47 5.99 -8.72
C VAL A 40 -7.82 5.29 -8.63
N THR A 41 -7.80 3.98 -8.47
CA THR A 41 -9.01 3.16 -8.37
C THR A 41 -9.14 2.62 -6.95
N ILE A 42 -10.26 2.89 -6.27
CA ILE A 42 -10.52 2.26 -4.97
C ILE A 42 -10.74 0.78 -5.16
N VAL A 43 -10.05 -0.03 -4.35
CA VAL A 43 -10.20 -1.48 -4.32
C VAL A 43 -10.73 -1.93 -2.97
N SER A 44 -11.52 -3.01 -3.01
CA SER A 44 -12.05 -3.73 -1.86
C SER A 44 -11.77 -5.22 -2.05
N MET A 45 -11.29 -5.84 -0.99
CA MET A 45 -10.83 -7.20 -1.02
C MET A 45 -11.20 -7.93 0.26
N HIS A 46 -11.16 -9.26 0.24
CA HIS A 46 -11.36 -10.10 1.40
C HIS A 46 -10.29 -11.20 1.49
N ARG A 47 -10.17 -11.81 2.66
CA ARG A 47 -9.34 -13.01 2.88
C ARG A 47 -10.10 -14.29 2.58
N GLU A 48 -9.40 -15.40 2.55
CA GLU A 48 -9.97 -16.73 2.35
C GLU A 48 -11.13 -17.00 3.32
N TRP A 49 -12.19 -17.65 2.84
CA TRP A 49 -13.43 -17.86 3.61
C TRP A 49 -13.25 -18.66 4.91
N TRP A 50 -12.17 -19.45 5.01
CA TRP A 50 -11.84 -20.26 6.20
C TRP A 50 -10.95 -19.53 7.23
N ARG A 51 -10.56 -18.28 6.97
CA ARG A 51 -9.81 -17.45 7.94
C ARG A 51 -10.78 -16.70 8.86
N ASP A 52 -10.34 -16.40 10.07
CA ASP A 52 -11.13 -15.63 11.05
C ASP A 52 -11.53 -14.24 10.53
N ASP A 53 -10.65 -13.64 9.74
CA ASP A 53 -10.85 -12.34 9.09
C ASP A 53 -11.63 -12.43 7.76
N SER A 54 -12.22 -13.58 7.41
CA SER A 54 -12.96 -13.79 6.15
C SER A 54 -14.11 -12.80 5.92
N LYS A 55 -14.71 -12.30 7.00
CA LYS A 55 -15.80 -11.30 6.96
C LYS A 55 -15.29 -9.87 6.91
N CYS A 56 -13.98 -9.65 7.06
CA CYS A 56 -13.40 -8.32 7.01
C CYS A 56 -13.14 -7.88 5.57
N LYS A 57 -13.30 -6.59 5.33
CA LYS A 57 -12.99 -5.92 4.06
C LYS A 57 -11.68 -5.17 4.17
N PHE A 58 -10.81 -5.40 3.20
CA PHE A 58 -9.51 -4.78 3.04
C PHE A 58 -9.63 -3.78 1.89
N THR A 59 -9.52 -2.50 2.22
CA THR A 59 -9.73 -1.40 1.28
C THR A 59 -8.44 -0.61 1.06
N GLY A 60 -8.33 -0.06 -0.15
CA GLY A 60 -7.12 0.62 -0.58
C GLY A 60 -7.25 1.18 -1.99
N VAL A 61 -6.12 1.34 -2.65
CA VAL A 61 -6.03 1.89 -4.00
C VAL A 61 -5.23 0.97 -4.94
N MET A 62 -5.68 0.92 -6.19
CA MET A 62 -4.94 0.41 -7.35
C MET A 62 -4.46 1.60 -8.19
N VAL A 63 -3.17 1.66 -8.46
CA VAL A 63 -2.50 2.79 -9.12
C VAL A 63 -1.49 2.26 -10.13
N PRO A 64 -1.45 2.75 -11.37
CA PRO A 64 -0.45 2.30 -12.33
C PRO A 64 0.94 2.80 -11.91
N PHE A 65 1.99 2.06 -12.22
CA PHE A 65 3.37 2.53 -12.05
C PHE A 65 4.15 2.39 -13.35
N VAL A 66 5.24 3.15 -13.47
CA VAL A 66 6.18 3.05 -14.59
C VAL A 66 7.51 2.56 -14.08
N ARG A 67 8.29 1.94 -14.97
CA ARG A 67 9.63 1.47 -14.63
C ARG A 67 10.64 2.58 -14.91
N ASP A 68 10.93 3.41 -13.92
CA ASP A 68 11.96 4.47 -14.01
C ASP A 68 13.35 4.00 -13.54
N TRP A 69 13.50 2.70 -13.27
CA TRP A 69 14.78 2.07 -12.90
C TRP A 69 15.25 1.05 -13.96
N PRO A 70 16.56 0.75 -14.04
CA PRO A 70 17.08 -0.31 -14.89
C PRO A 70 16.70 -1.69 -14.36
N GLU A 71 16.36 -2.62 -15.25
CA GLU A 71 16.03 -4.01 -14.90
C GLU A 71 17.08 -4.95 -15.45
N THR A 72 17.74 -5.70 -14.57
CA THR A 72 18.62 -6.79 -14.97
C THR A 72 17.78 -8.01 -15.33
N THR A 73 17.92 -8.50 -16.57
CA THR A 73 17.39 -9.79 -17.02
C THR A 73 18.53 -10.75 -17.25
N GLN A 74 18.43 -11.94 -16.65
CA GLN A 74 19.39 -13.02 -16.88
C GLN A 74 18.94 -13.85 -18.08
N LEU A 75 19.75 -13.87 -19.15
CA LEU A 75 19.51 -14.63 -20.38
C LEU A 75 20.58 -15.72 -20.51
N GLY A 76 20.37 -16.84 -19.79
CA GLY A 76 21.39 -17.88 -19.67
C GLY A 76 22.59 -17.38 -18.87
N GLU A 77 23.77 -17.38 -19.49
CA GLU A 77 25.02 -16.87 -18.88
C GLU A 77 25.21 -15.35 -19.03
N PHE A 78 24.37 -14.68 -19.83
CA PHE A 78 24.50 -13.25 -20.09
C PHE A 78 23.58 -12.42 -19.20
N GLU A 79 24.14 -11.38 -18.60
CA GLU A 79 23.37 -10.34 -17.93
C GLU A 79 23.01 -9.25 -18.95
N HIS A 80 21.73 -8.97 -19.13
CA HIS A 80 21.25 -7.86 -19.95
C HIS A 80 20.55 -6.82 -19.08
N ILE A 81 21.01 -5.57 -19.15
CA ILE A 81 20.43 -4.46 -18.38
C ILE A 81 19.44 -3.71 -19.28
N ASN A 82 18.15 -3.87 -19.02
CA ASN A 82 17.09 -3.13 -19.69
C ASN A 82 17.09 -1.67 -19.20
N PRO A 83 17.17 -0.68 -20.09
CA PRO A 83 17.14 0.74 -19.70
C PRO A 83 15.77 1.11 -19.12
N PRO A 84 15.65 2.12 -18.24
CA PRO A 84 14.36 2.62 -17.75
C PRO A 84 13.34 2.91 -18.86
N GLU A 85 12.07 2.64 -18.59
CA GLU A 85 10.91 2.93 -19.45
C GLU A 85 9.87 3.81 -18.72
N PRO A 86 10.19 5.07 -18.37
CA PRO A 86 9.27 5.95 -17.63
C PRO A 86 8.04 6.35 -18.45
N ASN A 87 8.11 6.18 -19.77
CA ASN A 87 7.05 6.53 -20.71
C ASN A 87 6.06 5.39 -20.97
N LYS A 88 6.12 4.30 -20.20
CA LYS A 88 5.25 3.13 -20.37
C LYS A 88 4.78 2.63 -19.01
N THR A 89 3.48 2.36 -18.90
CA THR A 89 2.93 1.69 -17.72
C THR A 89 3.53 0.29 -17.63
N ALA A 90 4.25 0.03 -16.53
CA ALA A 90 4.93 -1.24 -16.29
C ALA A 90 4.04 -2.24 -15.54
N GLY A 91 3.07 -1.76 -14.76
CA GLY A 91 2.11 -2.59 -14.05
C GLY A 91 1.18 -1.79 -13.14
N GLN A 92 0.52 -2.51 -12.24
CA GLN A 92 -0.42 -1.95 -11.26
C GLN A 92 0.09 -2.21 -9.84
N ALA A 93 0.15 -1.17 -9.03
CA ALA A 93 0.45 -1.22 -7.62
C ALA A 93 -0.86 -1.22 -6.82
N PHE A 94 -0.87 -1.98 -5.74
CA PHE A 94 -1.97 -2.07 -4.79
C PHE A 94 -1.46 -1.62 -3.43
N LEU A 95 -2.11 -0.60 -2.85
CA LEU A 95 -1.80 -0.10 -1.51
C LEU A 95 -3.06 -0.23 -0.67
N ILE A 96 -3.04 -1.13 0.31
CA ILE A 96 -4.16 -1.41 1.20
C ILE A 96 -3.87 -0.73 2.53
N ASN A 97 -4.72 0.21 2.93
CA ASN A 97 -4.51 0.99 4.14
C ASN A 97 -5.55 0.74 5.24
N ARG A 98 -6.67 0.07 4.94
CA ARG A 98 -7.77 -0.09 5.90
C ARG A 98 -8.33 -1.51 5.90
N LYS A 99 -8.54 -2.04 7.10
CA LYS A 99 -9.25 -3.29 7.38
C LYS A 99 -10.52 -2.96 8.19
N SER A 100 -11.69 -3.28 7.65
CA SER A 100 -12.98 -3.07 8.30
C SER A 100 -13.62 -4.42 8.60
N CYS A 101 -13.96 -4.68 9.87
CA CYS A 101 -14.58 -5.93 10.31
C CYS A 101 -15.93 -5.66 10.96
N PRO A 102 -16.96 -6.50 10.75
CA PRO A 102 -18.27 -6.31 11.37
C PRO A 102 -18.19 -6.20 12.90
N GLY A 103 -18.79 -5.14 13.45
CA GLY A 103 -18.84 -4.91 14.90
C GLY A 103 -17.53 -4.45 15.54
N LYS A 104 -16.50 -4.10 14.75
CA LYS A 104 -15.22 -3.54 15.23
C LYS A 104 -14.95 -2.19 14.56
N PRO A 105 -14.20 -1.28 15.22
CA PRO A 105 -13.71 -0.09 14.55
C PRO A 105 -12.78 -0.45 13.38
N ASP A 106 -12.70 0.44 12.39
CA ASP A 106 -11.76 0.29 11.28
C ASP A 106 -10.32 0.24 11.80
N GLU A 107 -9.58 -0.77 11.37
CA GLU A 107 -8.17 -0.96 11.67
C GLU A 107 -7.34 -0.37 10.54
N ALA A 108 -6.37 0.46 10.91
CA ALA A 108 -5.40 0.99 9.97
C ALA A 108 -4.26 -0.02 9.80
N ILE A 109 -3.98 -0.36 8.54
CA ILE A 109 -2.92 -1.29 8.13
C ILE A 109 -2.10 -0.64 7.02
N PHE A 110 -0.96 -1.24 6.64
CA PHE A 110 -0.29 -0.87 5.40
C PHE A 110 0.28 -2.10 4.71
N ARG A 111 -0.32 -2.49 3.60
CA ARG A 111 0.10 -3.65 2.81
C ARG A 111 0.22 -3.27 1.35
N VAL A 112 1.26 -3.78 0.69
CA VAL A 112 1.53 -3.46 -0.71
C VAL A 112 1.64 -4.71 -1.57
N ALA A 113 1.14 -4.62 -2.79
CA ALA A 113 1.39 -5.63 -3.82
C ALA A 113 1.57 -4.97 -5.17
N ASP A 114 2.08 -5.73 -6.13
CA ASP A 114 2.03 -5.33 -7.52
C ASP A 114 1.63 -6.48 -8.44
N LYS A 115 1.13 -6.11 -9.60
CA LYS A 115 0.97 -6.98 -10.76
C LYS A 115 1.78 -6.40 -11.91
N TRP A 116 3.01 -6.89 -12.06
CA TRP A 116 3.89 -6.57 -13.17
C TRP A 116 3.27 -6.95 -14.52
N ARG A 117 3.47 -6.12 -15.56
CA ARG A 117 2.93 -6.29 -16.92
C ARG A 117 1.41 -6.46 -16.96
N ASN A 118 0.70 -5.92 -15.97
CA ASN A 118 -0.75 -5.95 -15.92
C ASN A 118 -1.37 -4.75 -16.66
N ASN A 119 -2.31 -5.06 -17.56
CA ASN A 119 -3.03 -4.08 -18.38
C ASN A 119 -4.20 -3.43 -17.62
N GLY A 120 -3.99 -3.01 -16.37
CA GLY A 120 -4.98 -2.27 -15.58
C GLY A 120 -6.23 -3.08 -15.20
N LYS A 121 -6.11 -4.39 -15.05
CA LYS A 121 -7.23 -5.29 -14.75
C LYS A 121 -6.93 -6.18 -13.56
N LEU A 122 -7.83 -6.18 -12.59
CA LEU A 122 -7.92 -7.17 -11.53
C LEU A 122 -9.37 -7.69 -11.50
N LEU A 123 -9.59 -8.92 -11.99
CA LEU A 123 -10.95 -9.47 -12.02
C LEU A 123 -11.35 -10.02 -10.65
N GLU A 124 -12.64 -10.14 -10.40
CA GLU A 124 -13.23 -10.76 -9.22
C GLU A 124 -12.55 -12.09 -8.89
N LYS A 125 -12.32 -12.34 -7.59
CA LYS A 125 -11.67 -13.55 -7.05
C LYS A 125 -10.20 -13.76 -7.45
N HIS A 126 -9.62 -12.92 -8.30
CA HIS A 126 -8.17 -12.91 -8.42
C HIS A 126 -7.53 -12.45 -7.12
N HIS A 127 -6.37 -13.03 -6.83
CA HIS A 127 -5.66 -12.77 -5.60
C HIS A 127 -4.20 -12.37 -5.82
N PHE A 128 -3.63 -11.82 -4.76
CA PHE A 128 -2.21 -11.56 -4.61
C PHE A 128 -1.82 -11.60 -3.13
N ALA A 129 -0.54 -11.85 -2.88
CA ALA A 129 0.05 -11.63 -1.57
C ALA A 129 0.33 -10.13 -1.42
N ALA A 130 -0.27 -9.52 -0.39
CA ALA A 130 -0.04 -8.14 0.00
C ALA A 130 0.99 -8.13 1.13
N ASN A 131 2.15 -7.55 0.86
CA ASN A 131 3.34 -7.64 1.68
C ASN A 131 3.35 -6.61 2.80
N ASP A 132 3.91 -7.00 3.95
CA ASP A 132 4.26 -6.07 5.03
C ASP A 132 5.64 -5.44 4.78
N LEU A 133 5.70 -4.11 4.72
CA LEU A 133 6.96 -3.42 4.51
C LEU A 133 7.64 -2.94 5.80
N SER A 134 6.98 -3.05 6.96
CA SER A 134 7.49 -2.51 8.24
C SER A 134 8.81 -3.14 8.67
N GLY A 135 8.99 -4.44 8.41
CA GLY A 135 10.24 -5.16 8.67
C GLY A 135 11.22 -5.20 7.49
N MET A 136 10.89 -4.60 6.35
CA MET A 136 11.68 -4.69 5.14
C MET A 136 12.71 -3.58 5.06
N ARG A 137 13.99 -3.96 4.84
CA ARG A 137 15.07 -3.00 4.56
C ARG A 137 14.76 -2.20 3.30
N GLU A 138 15.18 -0.94 3.27
CA GLU A 138 14.82 0.00 2.20
C GLU A 138 15.19 -0.52 0.81
N GLU A 139 16.35 -1.14 0.66
CA GLU A 139 16.82 -1.70 -0.61
C GLU A 139 15.99 -2.88 -1.15
N HIS A 140 15.18 -3.51 -0.30
CA HIS A 140 14.28 -4.61 -0.68
C HIS A 140 12.85 -4.15 -0.92
N ARG A 141 12.52 -2.90 -0.57
CA ARG A 141 11.18 -2.36 -0.81
C ARG A 141 10.92 -2.22 -2.31
N PRO A 142 9.65 -2.29 -2.75
CA PRO A 142 9.34 -2.16 -4.17
C PRO A 142 9.82 -0.81 -4.71
N LYS A 143 10.64 -0.83 -5.77
CA LYS A 143 11.22 0.38 -6.38
C LYS A 143 10.16 1.36 -6.88
N TRP A 144 8.97 0.88 -7.24
CA TRP A 144 7.85 1.70 -7.67
C TRP A 144 7.17 2.49 -6.54
N LEU A 145 7.38 2.10 -5.27
CA LEU A 145 6.60 2.62 -4.14
C LEU A 145 6.71 4.15 -3.96
N PRO A 146 7.90 4.76 -3.98
CA PRO A 146 8.02 6.21 -3.83
C PRO A 146 7.29 6.96 -4.95
N GLN A 147 7.41 6.48 -6.18
CA GLN A 147 6.75 7.07 -7.35
C GLN A 147 5.22 6.98 -7.23
N VAL A 148 4.68 5.84 -6.79
CA VAL A 148 3.23 5.65 -6.65
C VAL A 148 2.66 6.52 -5.53
N LEU A 149 3.34 6.63 -4.39
CA LEU A 149 2.90 7.50 -3.30
C LEU A 149 2.91 8.99 -3.70
N ALA A 150 3.97 9.46 -4.34
CA ALA A 150 4.02 10.82 -4.87
C ALA A 150 2.90 11.08 -5.88
N ARG A 151 2.53 10.06 -6.67
CA ARG A 151 1.40 10.17 -7.59
C ARG A 151 0.07 10.25 -6.88
N ILE A 152 -0.19 9.41 -5.87
CA ILE A 152 -1.43 9.45 -5.08
C ILE A 152 -1.57 10.84 -4.44
N GLU A 153 -0.50 11.42 -3.91
CA GLU A 153 -0.50 12.78 -3.35
C GLU A 153 -0.89 13.82 -4.39
N ARG A 154 -0.26 13.78 -5.57
CA ARG A 154 -0.61 14.69 -6.67
C ARG A 154 -2.07 14.55 -7.08
N VAL A 155 -2.55 13.32 -7.25
CA VAL A 155 -3.92 13.03 -7.68
C VAL A 155 -4.94 13.43 -6.59
N ALA A 156 -4.60 13.31 -5.31
CA ALA A 156 -5.44 13.75 -4.19
C ALA A 156 -5.75 15.25 -4.17
N GLN A 157 -5.02 16.07 -4.93
CA GLN A 157 -5.36 17.48 -5.11
C GLN A 157 -6.68 17.68 -5.87
N GLN A 158 -7.05 16.71 -6.71
CA GLN A 158 -8.21 16.80 -7.61
C GLN A 158 -9.18 15.60 -7.52
N ASP A 159 -8.76 14.47 -6.94
CA ASP A 159 -9.58 13.26 -6.76
C ASP A 159 -9.86 13.01 -5.28
N GLU A 160 -11.13 13.06 -4.89
CA GLU A 160 -11.58 12.85 -3.51
C GLU A 160 -11.25 11.45 -2.98
N ARG A 161 -11.15 10.44 -3.85
CA ARG A 161 -10.86 9.05 -3.47
C ARG A 161 -9.40 8.89 -3.06
N ALA A 162 -8.50 9.49 -3.85
CA ALA A 162 -7.08 9.55 -3.51
C ALA A 162 -6.87 10.36 -2.22
N ARG A 163 -7.61 11.46 -2.04
CA ARG A 163 -7.60 12.25 -0.81
C ARG A 163 -8.07 11.44 0.40
N ALA A 164 -9.20 10.76 0.30
CA ALA A 164 -9.73 9.93 1.39
C ALA A 164 -8.77 8.81 1.81
N PHE A 165 -8.03 8.23 0.85
CA PHE A 165 -6.97 7.27 1.15
C PHE A 165 -5.87 7.92 2.01
N LEU A 166 -5.36 9.08 1.61
CA LEU A 166 -4.29 9.78 2.35
C LEU A 166 -4.77 10.27 3.71
N ASP A 167 -5.98 10.82 3.80
CA ASP A 167 -6.55 11.35 5.04
C ASP A 167 -6.69 10.25 6.09
N PHE A 168 -7.15 9.05 5.69
CA PHE A 168 -7.23 7.90 6.59
C PHE A 168 -5.84 7.49 7.08
N SER A 169 -4.86 7.40 6.18
CA SER A 169 -3.48 7.05 6.53
C SER A 169 -2.83 8.08 7.44
N ALA A 170 -3.08 9.38 7.21
CA ALA A 170 -2.56 10.47 8.04
C ALA A 170 -3.19 10.45 9.44
N ALA A 171 -4.51 10.28 9.54
CA ALA A 171 -5.21 10.17 10.81
C ALA A 171 -4.71 8.97 11.64
N ALA A 172 -4.51 7.82 10.99
CA ALA A 172 -3.95 6.63 11.63
C ALA A 172 -2.52 6.84 12.13
N SER A 173 -1.67 7.48 11.32
CA SER A 173 -0.28 7.80 11.70
C SER A 173 -0.23 8.75 12.89
N ALA A 174 -1.06 9.80 12.89
CA ALA A 174 -1.14 10.76 13.99
C ALA A 174 -1.61 10.09 15.30
N ALA A 175 -2.60 9.19 15.23
CA ALA A 175 -3.06 8.41 16.38
C ALA A 175 -1.94 7.54 16.95
N LYS A 176 -1.14 6.89 16.10
CA LYS A 176 0.00 6.06 16.53
C LYS A 176 1.11 6.86 17.20
N VAL A 177 1.45 8.02 16.64
CA VAL A 177 2.43 8.94 17.26
C VAL A 177 1.93 9.43 18.62
N ALA A 178 0.64 9.78 18.72
CA ALA A 178 0.04 10.19 19.99
C ALA A 178 0.09 9.07 21.04
N GLU A 179 -0.25 7.83 20.67
CA GLU A 179 -0.14 6.64 21.54
C GLU A 179 1.30 6.43 22.03
N ALA A 180 2.29 6.50 21.14
CA ALA A 180 3.70 6.34 21.49
C ALA A 180 4.16 7.41 22.49
N SER A 181 3.84 8.68 22.22
CA SER A 181 4.19 9.80 23.12
C SER A 181 3.48 9.75 24.48
N ALA A 182 2.26 9.22 24.54
CA ALA A 182 1.51 9.04 25.79
C ALA A 182 2.04 7.84 26.60
N GLY A 183 2.54 6.80 25.93
CA GLY A 183 3.22 5.67 26.57
C GLY A 183 4.55 6.05 27.22
N GLU A 184 5.25 7.04 26.65
CA GLU A 184 6.53 7.56 27.15
C GLU A 184 6.36 8.53 28.34
N ALA A 185 5.13 9.00 28.60
CA ALA A 185 4.80 9.96 29.66
C ALA A 185 4.36 9.33 31.01
N ARG A 186 4.41 7.99 31.20
CA ARG A 186 4.16 7.37 32.52
C ARG A 186 5.48 7.03 33.24
N PRO A 187 5.82 7.77 34.32
CA PRO A 187 7.18 7.87 34.84
C PRO A 187 7.46 6.87 35.96
N GLY A 188 8.72 6.76 36.36
CA GLY A 188 9.09 6.09 37.60
C GLY A 188 8.32 6.63 38.80
N GLU A 189 7.49 5.79 39.40
CA GLU A 189 7.11 5.88 40.80
C GLU A 189 7.85 4.75 41.51
N LYS A 190 9.00 5.10 42.09
CA LYS A 190 9.80 4.17 42.91
C LYS A 190 8.96 3.76 44.12
N LEU A 191 8.63 2.47 44.16
CA LEU A 191 8.40 1.73 45.39
C LEU A 191 9.66 1.84 46.26
N SER A 192 9.54 2.36 47.49
CA SER A 192 10.19 1.81 48.69
C SER A 192 9.88 2.63 49.95
N LYS A 193 9.10 1.98 50.82
CA LYS A 193 9.14 1.92 52.30
C LYS A 193 9.34 3.18 53.12
#